data_AF-A0A7S2TFZ6-F1
#
_entry.id   AF-A0A7S2TFZ6-F1
#
_cell.length_a   1.000
_cell.length_b   1.000
_cell.length_c   1.000
_cell.angle_alpha   90.00
_cell.angle_beta   90.00
_cell.angle_gamma   90.00
#
_symmetry.space_group_name_H-M   'P 1'
#
loop_
_entity.id
_entity.type
_entity.pdbx_description
1 polymer ?
#
loop_
_entity_poly.entity_id
_entity_poly.type
_entity_poly.pdbx_seq_one_letter_code
_entity_poly.pdbx_strand_id
1 'polypeptide(L)'
;PEALDIQVEMPGGKGIMVTNPLQGPADVEKLDTSNPAQLVKDRLPHVLAALPEIKASLKKENRDVPLIGFSAAPFTLMFYMVGGNTRYNETMGEQWFEKYPEACDLLLSKLSDVIVEYMSQQVEQGADLLQVFEAMGS
;
A
#
# COMPACT_ATOMS: atom_id res chain seq x y z
N PRO A 1 0.63 -1.83 -3.56
CA PRO A 1 1.25 -1.94 -4.90
C PRO A 1 0.54 -2.94 -5.81
N GLU A 2 0.36 -4.20 -5.38
CA GLU A 2 -0.27 -5.25 -6.20
C GLU A 2 -1.68 -4.93 -6.67
N ALA A 3 -2.50 -4.24 -5.84
CA ALA A 3 -3.82 -3.77 -6.24
C ALA A 3 -3.79 -2.80 -7.45
N LEU A 4 -2.65 -2.15 -7.69
CA LEU A 4 -2.40 -1.26 -8.83
C LEU A 4 -1.60 -1.96 -9.95
N ASP A 5 -1.68 -3.29 -10.01
CA ASP A 5 -1.01 -4.14 -11.01
C ASP A 5 0.54 -4.04 -10.98
N ILE A 6 1.12 -3.59 -9.87
CA ILE A 6 2.57 -3.65 -9.62
C ILE A 6 2.93 -5.01 -9.04
N GLN A 7 3.74 -5.78 -9.77
CA GLN A 7 4.18 -7.11 -9.35
C GLN A 7 5.20 -7.04 -8.22
N VAL A 8 4.90 -7.74 -7.12
CA VAL A 8 5.74 -7.82 -5.92
C VAL A 8 6.14 -9.27 -5.65
N GLU A 9 7.40 -9.50 -5.35
CA GLU A 9 7.95 -10.78 -4.93
C GLU A 9 8.64 -10.65 -3.57
N MET A 10 8.62 -11.72 -2.78
CA MET A 10 9.34 -11.83 -1.50
C MET A 10 10.35 -12.98 -1.55
N PRO A 11 11.46 -12.84 -2.30
CA PRO A 11 12.51 -13.84 -2.34
C PRO A 11 13.14 -13.98 -0.96
N GLY A 12 13.17 -15.21 -0.42
CA GLY A 12 13.65 -15.51 0.93
C GLY A 12 14.99 -14.83 1.26
N GLY A 13 14.98 -14.03 2.33
CA GLY A 13 16.17 -13.32 2.83
C GLY A 13 16.59 -12.05 2.06
N LYS A 14 15.86 -11.63 1.02
CA LYS A 14 16.22 -10.45 0.20
C LYS A 14 15.24 -9.27 0.30
N GLY A 15 14.25 -9.39 1.17
CA GLY A 15 13.21 -8.37 1.35
C GLY A 15 12.23 -8.34 0.18
N ILE A 16 11.49 -7.24 0.08
CA ILE A 16 10.49 -7.02 -0.97
C ILE A 16 11.22 -6.63 -2.27
N MET A 17 10.80 -7.25 -3.37
CA MET A 17 11.23 -6.96 -4.73
C MET A 17 10.04 -6.58 -5.59
N VAL A 18 10.12 -5.48 -6.31
CA VAL A 18 9.18 -5.10 -7.37
C VAL A 18 9.83 -5.45 -8.69
N THR A 19 9.27 -6.41 -9.42
CA THR A 19 9.92 -7.01 -10.61
C THR A 19 9.99 -6.06 -11.79
N ASN A 20 9.00 -5.18 -11.91
CA ASN A 20 8.93 -4.14 -12.94
C ASN A 20 8.61 -2.78 -12.29
N PRO A 21 9.63 -2.11 -11.70
CA PRO A 21 9.41 -0.83 -11.05
C PRO A 21 9.07 0.25 -12.07
N LEU A 22 8.38 1.30 -11.62
CA LEU A 22 8.02 2.45 -12.46
C LEU A 22 9.28 3.11 -13.03
N GLN A 23 9.29 3.41 -14.33
CA GLN A 23 10.47 3.97 -15.01
C GLN A 23 10.36 5.48 -15.27
N GLY A 24 9.16 6.04 -15.22
CA GLY A 24 8.93 7.47 -15.34
C GLY A 24 7.45 7.88 -15.30
N PRO A 25 7.15 9.15 -15.62
CA PRO A 25 5.81 9.73 -15.50
C PRO A 25 4.72 8.95 -16.24
N ALA A 26 5.02 8.46 -17.46
CA ALA A 26 4.07 7.69 -18.26
C ALA A 26 3.60 6.39 -17.59
N ASP A 27 4.38 5.81 -16.66
CA ASP A 27 3.94 4.63 -15.93
C ASP A 27 3.01 4.99 -14.76
N VAL A 28 3.21 6.16 -14.13
CA VAL A 28 2.32 6.69 -13.09
C VAL A 28 0.94 7.01 -13.67
N GLU A 29 0.91 7.60 -14.87
CA GLU A 29 -0.34 7.94 -15.57
C GLU A 29 -1.21 6.73 -15.87
N LYS A 30 -0.59 5.57 -16.15
CA LYS A 30 -1.29 4.31 -16.45
C LYS A 30 -1.94 3.66 -15.22
N LEU A 31 -1.55 4.05 -14.00
CA LEU A 31 -2.14 3.50 -12.79
C LEU A 31 -3.59 3.97 -12.66
N ASP A 32 -4.55 3.06 -12.85
CA ASP A 32 -5.96 3.41 -12.74
C ASP A 32 -6.39 3.48 -11.26
N THR A 33 -6.61 4.71 -10.81
CA THR A 33 -7.16 5.03 -9.48
C THR A 33 -8.40 5.90 -9.60
N SER A 34 -9.07 5.89 -10.76
CA SER A 34 -10.24 6.74 -11.02
C SER A 34 -11.43 6.41 -10.13
N ASN A 35 -11.49 5.17 -9.61
CA ASN A 35 -12.47 4.73 -8.64
C ASN A 35 -11.80 3.89 -7.52
N PRO A 36 -11.24 4.55 -6.49
CA PRO A 36 -10.55 3.86 -5.40
C PRO A 36 -11.45 2.87 -4.66
N ALA A 37 -12.73 3.19 -4.45
CA ALA A 37 -13.69 2.33 -3.76
C ALA A 37 -13.90 1.00 -4.49
N GLN A 38 -14.06 1.05 -5.81
CA GLN A 38 -14.18 -0.14 -6.63
C GLN A 38 -12.85 -0.91 -6.68
N LEU A 39 -11.73 -0.22 -6.86
CA LEU A 39 -10.40 -0.81 -6.88
C LEU A 39 -10.13 -1.63 -5.60
N VAL A 40 -10.39 -1.05 -4.43
CA VAL A 40 -10.20 -1.72 -3.14
C VAL A 40 -11.10 -2.94 -3.02
N LYS A 41 -12.38 -2.83 -3.38
CA LYS A 41 -13.34 -3.94 -3.32
C LYS A 41 -12.95 -5.10 -4.23
N ASP A 42 -12.47 -4.82 -5.43
CA ASP A 42 -12.14 -5.86 -6.42
C ASP A 42 -10.78 -6.49 -6.16
N ARG A 43 -9.80 -5.70 -5.70
CA ARG A 43 -8.40 -6.14 -5.59
C ARG A 43 -7.99 -6.55 -4.19
N LEU A 44 -8.63 -6.03 -3.15
CA LEU A 44 -8.33 -6.33 -1.75
C LEU A 44 -9.48 -7.03 -0.96
N PRO A 45 -10.43 -7.77 -1.58
CA PRO A 45 -11.57 -8.32 -0.85
C PRO A 45 -11.14 -9.34 0.22
N HIS A 46 -10.04 -10.06 -0.04
CA HIS A 46 -9.51 -11.07 0.88
C HIS A 46 -8.99 -10.45 2.18
N VAL A 47 -8.37 -9.28 2.13
CA VAL A 47 -7.92 -8.60 3.36
C VAL A 47 -9.13 -8.10 4.15
N LEU A 48 -10.08 -7.47 3.47
CA LEU A 48 -11.28 -6.92 4.10
C LEU A 48 -12.15 -8.01 4.73
N ALA A 49 -12.29 -9.17 4.08
CA ALA A 49 -13.04 -10.30 4.62
C ALA A 49 -12.36 -10.95 5.83
N ALA A 50 -11.03 -10.86 5.95
CA ALA A 50 -10.31 -11.45 7.08
C ALA A 50 -10.60 -10.75 8.41
N LEU A 51 -10.86 -9.44 8.41
CA LEU A 51 -11.10 -8.67 9.64
C LEU A 51 -12.29 -9.21 10.47
N PRO A 52 -13.51 -9.38 9.92
CA PRO A 52 -14.63 -9.90 10.69
C PRO A 52 -14.41 -11.36 11.11
N GLU A 53 -13.69 -12.15 10.31
CA GLU A 53 -13.32 -13.52 10.68
C GLU A 53 -12.39 -13.56 11.90
N ILE A 54 -11.37 -12.69 11.93
CA ILE A 54 -10.46 -12.53 13.07
C ILE A 54 -11.25 -12.07 14.30
N LYS A 55 -12.11 -11.05 14.18
CA LYS A 55 -12.97 -10.59 15.30
C LYS A 55 -13.86 -11.70 15.83
N ALA A 56 -14.45 -12.50 14.95
CA ALA A 56 -15.26 -13.66 15.34
C ALA A 56 -14.43 -14.73 16.08
N SER A 57 -13.19 -15.00 15.64
CA SER A 57 -12.29 -15.94 16.31
C SER A 57 -11.90 -15.45 17.71
N LEU A 58 -11.50 -14.18 17.85
CA LEU A 58 -11.16 -13.57 19.13
C LEU A 58 -12.33 -13.65 20.12
N LYS A 59 -13.56 -13.40 19.66
CA LYS A 59 -14.77 -13.55 20.47
C LYS A 59 -15.01 -15.00 20.91
N LYS A 60 -14.79 -15.98 20.03
CA LYS A 60 -14.91 -17.41 20.37
C LYS A 60 -13.88 -17.84 21.42
N GLU A 61 -12.68 -17.26 21.37
CA GLU A 61 -11.62 -17.47 22.37
C GLU A 61 -11.82 -16.65 23.66
N ASN A 62 -12.91 -15.89 23.76
CA ASN A 62 -13.20 -14.98 24.88
C ASN A 62 -12.05 -13.99 25.15
N ARG A 63 -11.40 -13.51 24.08
CA ARG A 63 -10.32 -12.52 24.11
C ARG A 63 -10.88 -11.15 23.73
N ASP A 64 -10.76 -10.21 24.66
CA ASP A 64 -11.13 -8.80 24.44
C ASP A 64 -9.87 -7.98 24.16
N VAL A 65 -9.45 -7.97 22.91
CA VAL A 65 -8.28 -7.21 22.43
C VAL A 65 -8.63 -6.45 21.15
N PRO A 66 -8.11 -5.23 20.96
CA PRO A 66 -8.36 -4.45 19.76
C PRO A 66 -7.69 -5.10 18.54
N LEU A 67 -8.38 -5.08 17.41
CA LEU A 67 -7.83 -5.44 16.11
C LEU A 67 -7.29 -4.17 15.42
N ILE A 68 -6.01 -4.21 15.06
CA ILE A 68 -5.34 -3.09 14.38
C ILE A 68 -5.35 -3.37 12.88
N GLY A 69 -6.04 -2.53 12.12
CA GLY A 69 -5.89 -2.43 10.66
C GLY A 69 -4.67 -1.58 10.30
N PHE A 70 -4.09 -1.78 9.13
CA PHE A 70 -2.89 -1.04 8.75
C PHE A 70 -2.73 -0.83 7.25
N SER A 71 -1.88 0.14 6.91
CA SER A 71 -1.32 0.36 5.57
C SER A 71 0.08 0.94 5.70
N ALA A 72 0.91 0.73 4.67
CA ALA A 72 2.06 1.60 4.47
C ALA A 72 1.61 3.00 4.03
N ALA A 73 2.40 4.00 4.36
CA ALA A 73 2.21 5.38 3.94
C ALA A 73 2.44 5.53 2.42
N PRO A 74 1.87 6.57 1.78
CA PRO A 74 2.08 6.83 0.36
C PRO A 74 3.55 6.91 -0.04
N PHE A 75 4.39 7.54 0.78
CA PHE A 75 5.81 7.74 0.50
C PHE A 75 6.58 6.42 0.53
N THR A 76 6.44 5.64 1.60
CA THR A 76 6.98 4.26 1.65
C THR A 76 6.56 3.43 0.45
N LEU A 77 5.27 3.44 0.07
CA LEU A 77 4.79 2.68 -1.09
C LEU A 77 5.41 3.14 -2.40
N MET A 78 5.51 4.45 -2.62
CA MET A 78 6.19 5.02 -3.78
C MET A 78 7.63 4.53 -3.87
N PHE A 79 8.38 4.55 -2.77
CA PHE A 79 9.79 4.13 -2.74
C PHE A 79 9.96 2.68 -3.15
N TYR A 80 9.06 1.79 -2.72
CA TYR A 80 9.04 0.41 -3.22
C TYR A 80 8.71 0.35 -4.73
N MET A 81 7.71 1.10 -5.19
CA MET A 81 7.24 1.07 -6.57
C MET A 81 8.27 1.58 -7.58
N VAL A 82 9.12 2.55 -7.20
CA VAL A 82 10.17 3.09 -8.07
C VAL A 82 11.53 2.41 -7.84
N GLY A 83 11.78 1.91 -6.63
CA GLY A 83 13.07 1.38 -6.25
C GLY A 83 13.36 -0.04 -6.68
N GLY A 84 12.32 -0.85 -6.93
CA GLY A 84 12.48 -2.22 -7.44
C GLY A 84 12.97 -3.23 -6.40
N ASN A 85 13.76 -2.82 -5.40
CA ASN A 85 14.15 -3.69 -4.30
C ASN A 85 14.58 -2.90 -3.07
N THR A 86 14.43 -3.56 -1.92
CA THR A 86 14.69 -3.00 -0.58
C THR A 86 16.04 -2.27 -0.46
N ARG A 87 17.08 -2.66 -1.19
CA ARG A 87 18.41 -2.03 -1.12
C ARG A 87 18.49 -0.66 -1.80
N TYR A 88 17.72 -0.43 -2.87
CA TYR A 88 17.82 0.79 -3.67
C TYR A 88 16.59 1.70 -3.57
N ASN A 89 15.58 1.32 -2.78
CA ASN A 89 14.34 2.08 -2.62
C ASN A 89 14.58 3.53 -2.20
N GLU A 90 15.45 3.78 -1.21
CA GLU A 90 15.75 5.15 -0.75
C GLU A 90 16.38 5.99 -1.85
N THR A 91 17.51 5.53 -2.40
CA THR A 91 18.25 6.26 -3.42
C THR A 91 17.42 6.51 -4.68
N MET A 92 16.64 5.52 -5.13
CA MET A 92 15.79 5.68 -6.32
C MET A 92 14.59 6.59 -6.05
N GLY A 93 14.01 6.52 -4.85
CA GLY A 93 12.94 7.42 -4.42
C GLY A 93 13.39 8.87 -4.44
N GLU A 94 14.55 9.19 -3.85
CA GLU A 94 15.14 10.52 -3.86
C GLU A 94 15.42 11.02 -5.28
N GLN A 95 16.02 10.19 -6.13
CA GLN A 95 16.27 10.52 -7.55
C GLN A 95 14.98 10.81 -8.32
N TRP A 96 13.88 10.14 -7.96
CA TRP A 96 12.57 10.41 -8.56
C TRP A 96 12.05 11.80 -8.20
N PHE A 97 12.22 12.26 -6.95
CA PHE A 97 11.83 13.63 -6.56
C PHE A 97 12.63 14.69 -7.31
N GLU A 98 13.93 14.46 -7.50
CA GLU A 98 14.78 15.39 -8.25
C GLU A 98 14.40 15.42 -9.74
N LYS A 99 14.11 14.25 -10.32
CA LYS A 99 13.94 14.09 -11.77
C LYS A 99 12.51 14.32 -12.26
N TYR A 100 11.51 13.93 -11.46
CA TYR A 100 10.10 13.89 -11.85
C TYR A 100 9.17 14.38 -10.71
N PRO A 101 9.34 15.61 -10.18
CA PRO A 101 8.57 16.08 -9.03
C PRO A 101 7.06 16.02 -9.24
N GLU A 102 6.57 16.44 -10.41
CA GLU A 102 5.14 16.39 -10.75
C GLU A 102 4.58 14.96 -10.80
N ALA A 103 5.37 13.99 -11.26
CA ALA A 103 4.97 12.59 -11.27
C ALA A 103 4.96 11.99 -9.86
N CYS A 104 5.84 12.46 -8.97
CA CYS A 104 5.84 12.08 -7.57
C CYS A 104 4.58 12.60 -6.87
N ASP A 105 4.22 13.87 -7.07
CA ASP A 105 2.98 14.44 -6.55
C ASP A 105 1.75 13.68 -7.03
N LEU A 106 1.70 13.37 -8.33
CA LEU A 106 0.62 12.56 -8.91
C LEU A 106 0.55 11.16 -8.27
N LEU A 107 1.69 10.48 -8.16
CA LEU A 107 1.75 9.14 -7.58
C LEU A 107 1.34 9.13 -6.09
N LEU A 108 1.83 10.09 -5.31
CA LEU A 108 1.48 10.24 -3.90
C LEU A 108 -0.02 10.55 -3.73
N SER A 109 -0.60 11.39 -4.58
CA SER A 109 -2.05 11.65 -4.58
C SER A 109 -2.84 10.37 -4.87
N LYS A 110 -2.48 9.65 -5.93
CA LYS A 110 -3.12 8.37 -6.30
C LYS A 110 -3.06 7.34 -5.19
N LEU A 111 -1.89 7.20 -4.55
CA LEU A 111 -1.71 6.27 -3.43
C LEU A 111 -2.53 6.71 -2.20
N SER A 112 -2.57 8.01 -1.92
CA SER A 112 -3.35 8.55 -0.80
C SER A 112 -4.84 8.24 -0.95
N ASP A 113 -5.42 8.48 -2.13
CA ASP A 113 -6.84 8.21 -2.39
C ASP A 113 -7.19 6.72 -2.17
N VAL A 114 -6.33 5.81 -2.65
CA VAL A 114 -6.50 4.37 -2.47
C VAL A 114 -6.32 3.94 -1.02
N ILE A 115 -5.33 4.50 -0.31
CA ILE A 115 -5.07 4.19 1.10
C ILE A 115 -6.23 4.66 1.97
N VAL A 116 -6.73 5.88 1.77
CA VAL A 116 -7.86 6.42 2.54
C VAL A 116 -9.07 5.50 2.42
N GLU A 117 -9.41 5.09 1.20
CA GLU A 117 -10.51 4.17 0.96
C GLU A 117 -10.28 2.80 1.59
N TYR A 118 -9.08 2.22 1.39
CA TYR A 118 -8.71 0.92 1.94
C TYR A 118 -8.79 0.89 3.47
N MET A 119 -8.25 1.92 4.13
CA MET A 119 -8.27 2.02 5.58
C MET A 119 -9.67 2.32 6.11
N SER A 120 -10.49 3.11 5.40
CA SER A 120 -11.88 3.35 5.76
C SER A 120 -12.68 2.05 5.74
N GLN A 121 -12.51 1.22 4.70
CA GLN A 121 -13.15 -0.09 4.64
C GLN A 121 -12.65 -1.04 5.74
N GLN A 122 -11.38 -0.97 6.15
CA GLN A 122 -10.92 -1.76 7.31
C GLN A 122 -11.68 -1.39 8.59
N VAL A 123 -11.98 -0.11 8.82
CA VAL A 123 -12.80 0.33 9.96
C VAL A 123 -14.22 -0.22 9.85
N GLU A 124 -14.84 -0.14 8.67
CA GLU A 124 -16.18 -0.72 8.42
C GLU A 124 -16.23 -2.23 8.67
N GLN A 125 -15.12 -2.94 8.41
CA GLN A 125 -14.98 -4.38 8.62
C GLN A 125 -14.58 -4.76 10.06
N GLY A 126 -14.42 -3.78 10.95
CA GLY A 126 -14.24 -4.01 12.39
C GLY A 126 -12.82 -3.87 12.92
N ALA A 127 -11.93 -3.17 12.21
CA ALA A 127 -10.70 -2.67 12.80
C ALA A 127 -11.02 -1.63 13.88
N ASP A 128 -10.47 -1.80 15.08
CA ASP A 128 -10.66 -0.90 16.22
C ASP A 128 -9.66 0.27 16.21
N LEU A 129 -8.49 0.06 15.57
CA LEU A 129 -7.42 1.03 15.41
C LEU A 129 -6.83 0.93 14.01
N LEU A 130 -6.23 2.03 13.54
CA LEU A 130 -5.55 2.12 12.27
C LEU A 130 -4.09 2.56 12.47
N GLN A 131 -3.16 1.87 11.82
CA GLN A 131 -1.74 2.23 11.82
C GLN A 131 -1.25 2.52 10.39
N VAL A 132 -0.60 3.68 10.22
CA VAL A 132 0.10 4.03 8.99
C VAL A 132 1.60 3.86 9.23
N PHE A 133 2.25 3.04 8.40
CA PHE A 133 3.69 2.80 8.48
C PHE A 133 4.46 3.67 7.48
N GLU A 134 5.21 4.65 7.98
CA GLU A 134 6.24 5.36 7.23
C GLU A 134 7.61 4.81 7.63
N ALA A 135 8.31 4.20 6.68
CA ALA A 135 9.61 3.59 6.86
C ALA A 135 10.72 4.25 6.03
N MET A 136 10.38 5.27 5.23
CA MET A 136 11.26 5.94 4.29
C MET A 136 11.18 7.46 4.47
N GLY A 137 12.16 8.20 3.93
CA GLY A 137 12.12 9.67 3.89
C GLY A 137 12.73 10.38 5.10
N SER A 138 13.87 9.89 5.60
CA SER A 138 14.65 10.54 6.65
C SER A 138 15.42 11.77 6.19
#